data_AF-H2Y5P2-F1
#
_entry.id   AF-H2Y5P2-F1
#
_cell.length_a   1.000
_cell.length_b   1.000
_cell.length_c   1.000
_cell.angle_alpha   90.00
_cell.angle_beta   90.00
_cell.angle_gamma   90.00
#
_symmetry.space_group_name_H-M   'P 1'
#
loop_
_entity.id
_entity.type
_entity.pdbx_description
1 polymer ?
#
loop_
_entity_poly.entity_id
_entity_poly.type
_entity_poly.pdbx_seq_one_letter_code
_entity_poly.pdbx_strand_id
1 'polypeptide(L)'
;MALSVCEGTDQFADVINTLIEAVDRHVNEVRTQLVLAVLLNEDPKLVSRRDKVFSQALVAAVSSFAAQLRFAIAGNFNNMKAYGVRSEEASKKWLEQSLAIGAAVVFQSMLNPNMPDENAMLEDSCIGINDLERVSFHFCAITDQVEPNECPCNVNLPQHQAWQIDVNGVGFSMEGNRCALKVYFHLDKHVFIKLPPRLQAGGGVKLIPMLFNHGLEDLGNQLYEQGVTMQEFNNSINEKALAKLYNYYKRFRAFHLDRSKLPRDTEARAVLVDRLSRPLNALDEIMGLLESNVKPRHGKPHLATSGAGVLTLAAEFCNRLGGCHVIMCNNGVHRSTVACSLEQSLILARCHGLPPRQLSSAALQLGHLGARTYCLKKNQEARDKTVKSAPKLFRTPSLQVISSP
;
A
#
# COMPACT_ATOMS: atom_id res chain seq x y z
N MET A 1 69.77 -57.03 -3.84
CA MET A 1 69.49 -55.75 -4.51
C MET A 1 68.04 -55.81 -4.98
N ALA A 2 67.10 -55.57 -4.07
CA ALA A 2 65.68 -55.48 -4.38
C ALA A 2 65.35 -53.99 -4.44
N LEU A 3 65.26 -53.45 -5.65
CA LEU A 3 64.89 -52.06 -5.88
C LEU A 3 63.36 -51.98 -6.06
N SER A 4 62.75 -51.33 -5.07
CA SER A 4 61.49 -50.59 -5.07
C SER A 4 60.82 -50.39 -6.45
N VAL A 5 59.65 -51.00 -6.63
CA VAL A 5 58.68 -50.71 -7.72
C VAL A 5 57.32 -50.26 -7.13
N CYS A 6 57.17 -50.15 -5.81
CA CYS A 6 55.87 -49.96 -5.17
C CYS A 6 55.46 -48.50 -4.91
N GLU A 7 56.32 -47.50 -5.11
CA GLU A 7 55.99 -46.10 -4.79
C GLU A 7 55.22 -45.35 -5.91
N GLY A 8 55.21 -45.88 -7.13
CA GLY A 8 54.57 -45.22 -8.28
C GLY A 8 53.06 -45.44 -8.43
N THR A 9 52.53 -46.54 -7.86
CA THR A 9 51.12 -46.93 -8.03
C THR A 9 50.18 -46.20 -7.07
N ASP A 10 50.62 -45.95 -5.83
CA ASP A 10 49.82 -45.26 -4.82
C ASP A 10 49.68 -43.76 -5.14
N GLN A 11 50.75 -43.12 -5.63
CA GLN A 11 50.70 -41.74 -6.10
C GLN A 11 49.77 -41.57 -7.31
N PHE A 12 49.70 -42.56 -8.19
CA PHE A 12 48.81 -42.53 -9.35
C PHE A 12 47.34 -42.71 -8.95
N ALA A 13 47.06 -43.58 -7.97
CA ALA A 13 45.72 -43.75 -7.41
C ALA A 13 45.23 -42.48 -6.70
N ASP A 14 46.10 -41.80 -5.94
CA ASP A 14 45.77 -40.53 -5.27
C ASP A 14 45.44 -39.41 -6.25
N VAL A 15 46.20 -39.31 -7.36
CA VAL A 15 45.91 -38.32 -8.41
C VAL A 15 44.57 -38.62 -9.09
N ILE A 16 44.25 -39.89 -9.35
CA ILE A 16 42.96 -40.29 -9.92
C ILE A 16 41.82 -39.98 -8.96
N ASN A 17 41.94 -40.32 -7.67
CA ASN A 17 40.91 -40.03 -6.67
C ASN A 17 40.67 -38.52 -6.52
N THR A 18 41.75 -37.73 -6.50
CA THR A 18 41.66 -36.27 -6.45
C THR A 18 40.95 -35.70 -7.69
N LEU A 19 41.22 -36.27 -8.88
CA LEU A 19 40.55 -35.88 -10.12
C LEU A 19 39.06 -36.25 -10.09
N ILE A 20 38.72 -37.44 -9.60
CA ILE A 20 37.33 -37.91 -9.46
C ILE A 20 36.56 -36.99 -8.51
N GLU A 21 37.13 -36.64 -7.35
CA GLU A 21 36.51 -35.72 -6.40
C GLU A 21 36.34 -34.31 -6.97
N ALA A 22 37.31 -33.83 -7.76
CA ALA A 22 37.21 -32.52 -8.42
C ALA A 22 36.11 -32.51 -9.49
N VAL A 23 36.01 -33.58 -10.29
CA VAL A 23 34.97 -33.74 -11.31
C VAL A 23 33.59 -33.85 -10.65
N ASP A 24 33.43 -34.67 -9.60
CA ASP A 24 32.15 -34.83 -8.91
C ASP A 24 31.69 -33.53 -8.26
N ARG A 25 32.63 -32.75 -7.69
CA ARG A 25 32.34 -31.42 -7.15
C ARG A 25 31.84 -30.46 -8.24
N HIS A 26 32.53 -30.40 -9.39
CA HIS A 26 32.10 -29.55 -10.51
C HIS A 26 30.77 -30.01 -11.13
N VAL A 27 30.53 -31.31 -11.24
CA VAL A 27 29.25 -31.85 -11.72
C VAL A 27 28.12 -31.46 -10.78
N ASN A 28 28.33 -31.55 -9.46
CA ASN A 28 27.33 -31.12 -8.47
C ASN A 28 27.11 -29.60 -8.48
N GLU A 29 28.15 -28.82 -8.70
CA GLU A 29 28.07 -27.36 -8.82
C GLU A 29 27.31 -26.94 -10.09
N VAL A 30 27.63 -27.54 -11.24
CA VAL A 30 26.89 -27.35 -12.50
C VAL A 30 25.44 -27.80 -12.34
N ARG A 31 25.18 -28.96 -11.71
CA ARG A 31 23.81 -29.44 -11.45
C ARG A 31 23.03 -28.46 -10.58
N THR A 32 23.65 -27.91 -9.54
CA THR A 32 23.01 -26.92 -8.65
C THR A 32 22.70 -25.63 -9.41
N GLN A 33 23.64 -25.15 -10.22
CA GLN A 33 23.45 -23.98 -11.08
C GLN A 33 22.38 -24.21 -12.15
N LEU A 34 22.32 -25.41 -12.74
CA LEU A 34 21.31 -25.75 -13.75
C LEU A 34 19.93 -25.89 -13.11
N VAL A 35 19.83 -26.50 -11.92
CA VAL A 35 18.58 -26.58 -11.16
C VAL A 35 18.11 -25.18 -10.76
N LEU A 36 19.01 -24.31 -10.30
CA LEU A 36 18.70 -22.90 -10.07
C LEU A 36 18.26 -22.21 -11.36
N ALA A 37 18.96 -22.38 -12.47
CA ALA A 37 18.59 -21.77 -13.74
C ALA A 37 17.24 -22.27 -14.28
N VAL A 38 16.90 -23.54 -14.07
CA VAL A 38 15.60 -24.14 -14.44
C VAL A 38 14.50 -23.67 -13.48
N LEU A 39 14.77 -23.57 -12.18
CA LEU A 39 13.85 -23.03 -11.18
C LEU A 39 13.63 -21.52 -11.34
N LEU A 40 14.65 -20.80 -11.80
CA LEU A 40 14.66 -19.36 -12.08
C LEU A 40 14.30 -19.05 -13.54
N ASN A 41 13.98 -20.06 -14.35
CA ASN A 41 13.53 -19.89 -15.74
C ASN A 41 12.09 -19.36 -15.73
N GLU A 42 11.89 -18.19 -15.12
CA GLU A 42 10.63 -17.47 -15.18
C GLU A 42 10.44 -16.99 -16.63
N ASP A 43 9.25 -17.25 -17.20
CA ASP A 43 8.92 -16.76 -18.54
C ASP A 43 9.17 -15.24 -18.59
N PRO A 44 10.05 -14.75 -19.49
CA PRO A 44 10.42 -13.34 -19.54
C PRO A 44 9.20 -12.42 -19.75
N LYS A 45 8.13 -12.93 -20.36
CA LYS A 45 6.86 -12.19 -20.49
C LYS A 45 6.15 -12.05 -19.15
N LEU A 46 6.16 -13.09 -18.31
CA LEU A 46 5.60 -13.04 -16.96
C LEU A 46 6.42 -12.11 -16.06
N VAL A 47 7.75 -12.16 -16.13
CA VAL A 47 8.62 -11.23 -15.39
C VAL A 47 8.30 -9.78 -15.78
N SER A 48 8.26 -9.50 -17.09
CA SER A 48 7.91 -8.16 -17.59
C SER A 48 6.51 -7.71 -17.17
N ARG A 49 5.52 -8.61 -17.19
CA ARG A 49 4.16 -8.32 -16.71
C ARG A 49 4.15 -7.97 -15.23
N ARG A 50 4.83 -8.76 -14.40
CA ARG A 50 4.93 -8.54 -12.95
C ARG A 50 5.63 -7.22 -12.62
N ASP A 51 6.69 -6.87 -13.35
CA ASP A 51 7.41 -5.61 -13.16
C ASP A 51 6.58 -4.37 -13.55
N LYS A 52 5.76 -4.48 -14.61
CA LYS A 52 4.81 -3.41 -14.98
C LYS A 52 3.80 -3.17 -13.88
N VAL A 53 3.17 -4.22 -13.37
CA VAL A 53 2.15 -4.11 -12.33
C VAL A 53 2.76 -3.61 -11.01
N PHE A 54 3.94 -4.09 -10.66
CA PHE A 54 4.68 -3.57 -9.51
C PHE A 54 5.00 -2.09 -9.66
N SER A 55 5.49 -1.65 -10.82
CA SER A 55 5.80 -0.25 -11.08
C SER A 55 4.55 0.64 -10.94
N GLN A 56 3.41 0.20 -11.48
CA GLN A 56 2.13 0.91 -11.32
C GLN A 56 1.72 1.04 -9.85
N ALA A 57 1.81 -0.05 -9.09
CA ALA A 57 1.49 -0.05 -7.66
C ALA A 57 2.47 0.83 -6.86
N LEU A 58 3.76 0.80 -7.20
CA LEU A 58 4.81 1.60 -6.58
C LEU A 58 4.58 3.09 -6.81
N VAL A 59 4.28 3.50 -8.05
CA VAL A 59 4.01 4.91 -8.37
C VAL A 59 2.80 5.43 -7.59
N ALA A 60 1.73 4.62 -7.46
CA ALA A 60 0.57 4.98 -6.66
C ALA A 60 0.91 5.12 -5.16
N ALA A 61 1.71 4.20 -4.61
CA ALA A 61 2.17 4.26 -3.22
C ALA A 61 3.07 5.49 -2.95
N VAL A 62 4.03 5.74 -3.84
CA VAL A 62 4.93 6.91 -3.75
C VAL A 62 4.14 8.20 -3.85
N SER A 63 3.22 8.30 -4.81
CA SER A 63 2.42 9.52 -5.02
C SER A 63 1.50 9.82 -3.83
N SER A 64 0.82 8.80 -3.29
CA SER A 64 -0.06 8.97 -2.13
C SER A 64 0.72 9.34 -0.87
N PHE A 65 1.85 8.68 -0.62
CA PHE A 65 2.71 9.00 0.50
C PHE A 65 3.37 10.38 0.36
N ALA A 66 3.87 10.75 -0.83
CA ALA A 66 4.46 12.06 -1.08
C ALA A 66 3.47 13.20 -0.80
N ALA A 67 2.23 13.06 -1.27
CA ALA A 67 1.17 14.03 -1.01
C ALA A 67 0.92 14.17 0.49
N GLN A 68 0.75 13.05 1.20
CA GLN A 68 0.49 13.05 2.64
C GLN A 68 1.67 13.58 3.46
N LEU A 69 2.90 13.20 3.09
CA LEU A 69 4.15 13.68 3.68
C LEU A 69 4.26 15.20 3.58
N ARG A 70 3.97 15.78 2.40
CA ARG A 70 3.99 17.23 2.20
C ARG A 70 3.03 17.95 3.16
N PHE A 71 1.82 17.43 3.33
CA PHE A 71 0.87 17.99 4.30
C PHE A 71 1.32 17.81 5.75
N ALA A 72 1.97 16.69 6.08
CA ALA A 72 2.49 16.44 7.42
C ALA A 72 3.68 17.35 7.76
N ILE A 73 4.62 17.55 6.84
CA ILE A 73 5.76 18.46 7.06
C ILE A 73 5.29 19.93 7.17
N ALA A 74 4.21 20.28 6.46
CA ALA A 74 3.56 21.58 6.58
C ALA A 74 2.74 21.74 7.87
N GLY A 75 2.60 20.72 8.71
CA GLY A 75 1.80 20.76 9.94
C GLY A 75 0.27 20.72 9.73
N ASN A 76 -0.17 20.36 8.53
CA ASN A 76 -1.58 20.41 8.11
C ASN A 76 -2.26 19.03 8.09
N PHE A 77 -1.50 17.95 8.17
CA PHE A 77 -2.06 16.60 8.22
C PHE A 77 -2.71 16.31 9.58
N ASN A 78 -3.93 15.77 9.58
CA ASN A 78 -4.65 15.48 10.81
C ASN A 78 -5.68 14.35 10.67
N ASN A 79 -5.26 13.13 10.98
CA ASN A 79 -6.13 11.95 11.08
C ASN A 79 -6.94 11.88 12.39
N MET A 80 -6.69 12.79 13.33
CA MET A 80 -7.32 12.82 14.67
C MET A 80 -8.23 14.03 14.86
N LYS A 81 -8.61 14.70 13.77
CA LYS A 81 -9.34 15.97 13.81
C LYS A 81 -10.70 15.86 14.49
N ALA A 82 -11.39 14.74 14.29
CA ALA A 82 -12.67 14.43 14.95
C ALA A 82 -12.58 14.41 16.49
N TYR A 83 -11.36 14.34 17.04
CA TYR A 83 -11.08 14.28 18.48
C TYR A 83 -10.47 15.57 19.03
N GLY A 84 -10.46 16.66 18.26
CA GLY A 84 -9.98 17.97 18.71
C GLY A 84 -8.45 18.09 18.82
N VAL A 85 -7.68 17.16 18.26
CA VAL A 85 -6.21 17.23 18.23
C VAL A 85 -5.77 18.28 17.21
N ARG A 86 -4.79 19.11 17.59
CA ARG A 86 -4.22 20.15 16.68
C ARG A 86 -3.47 19.50 15.52
N SER A 87 -3.56 20.09 14.33
CA SER A 87 -2.94 19.52 13.12
C SER A 87 -1.42 19.38 13.21
N GLU A 88 -0.73 20.33 13.85
CA GLU A 88 0.72 20.26 14.07
C GLU A 88 1.11 19.04 14.93
N GLU A 89 0.37 18.82 16.02
CA GLU A 89 0.58 17.68 16.92
C GLU A 89 0.30 16.36 16.20
N ALA A 90 -0.81 16.29 15.46
CA ALA A 90 -1.18 15.11 14.69
C ALA A 90 -0.16 14.80 13.59
N SER A 91 0.33 15.83 12.88
CA SER A 91 1.35 15.70 11.84
C SER A 91 2.67 15.16 12.39
N LYS A 92 3.15 15.70 13.52
CA LYS A 92 4.36 15.22 14.19
C LYS A 92 4.21 13.76 14.63
N LYS A 93 3.09 13.43 15.28
CA LYS A 93 2.78 12.06 15.71
C LYS A 93 2.71 11.09 14.54
N TRP A 94 2.16 11.51 13.40
CA TRP A 94 2.09 10.68 12.20
C TRP A 94 3.48 10.36 11.62
N LEU A 95 4.40 11.32 11.60
CA LEU A 95 5.78 11.08 11.15
C LEU A 95 6.50 10.09 12.08
N GLU A 96 6.37 10.26 13.40
CA GLU A 96 6.94 9.35 14.40
C GLU A 96 6.33 7.94 14.31
N GLN A 97 5.01 7.85 14.09
CA GLN A 97 4.29 6.60 13.88
C GLN A 97 4.79 5.88 12.62
N SER A 98 4.90 6.60 11.51
CA SER A 98 5.33 6.06 10.21
C SER A 98 6.75 5.51 10.31
N LEU A 99 7.64 6.20 11.03
CA LEU A 99 8.99 5.71 11.30
C LEU A 99 9.03 4.48 12.21
N ALA A 100 8.19 4.43 13.25
CA ALA A 100 8.22 3.34 14.22
C ALA A 100 7.54 2.05 13.70
N ILE A 101 6.47 2.20 12.93
CA ILE A 101 5.63 1.07 12.48
C ILE A 101 5.88 0.74 11.00
N GLY A 102 6.03 1.76 10.17
CA GLY A 102 5.92 1.69 8.72
C GLY A 102 4.69 2.46 8.22
N ALA A 103 4.69 2.79 6.93
CA ALA A 103 3.57 3.44 6.26
C ALA A 103 2.55 2.38 5.81
N ALA A 104 1.34 2.42 6.36
CA ALA A 104 0.23 1.63 5.84
C ALA A 104 -0.22 2.21 4.49
N VAL A 105 -0.29 1.38 3.46
CA VAL A 105 -0.82 1.76 2.14
C VAL A 105 -2.00 0.84 1.83
N VAL A 106 -3.20 1.38 1.89
CA VAL A 106 -4.43 0.64 1.60
C VAL A 106 -4.83 0.89 0.16
N PHE A 107 -4.86 -0.18 -0.62
CA PHE A 107 -5.39 -0.21 -1.97
C PHE A 107 -6.82 -0.71 -1.90
N GLN A 108 -7.76 0.16 -2.25
CA GLN A 108 -9.18 -0.17 -2.37
C GLN A 108 -9.51 -0.39 -3.84
N SER A 109 -9.74 -1.65 -4.20
CA SER A 109 -10.10 -2.08 -5.55
C SER A 109 -11.60 -2.30 -5.72
N MET A 110 -12.13 -1.85 -6.85
CA MET A 110 -13.51 -2.08 -7.28
C MET A 110 -13.56 -2.88 -8.59
N LEU A 111 -12.59 -3.78 -8.76
CA LEU A 111 -12.56 -4.75 -9.85
C LEU A 111 -13.53 -5.89 -9.53
N ASN A 112 -14.30 -6.31 -10.52
CA ASN A 112 -15.27 -7.39 -10.41
C ASN A 112 -14.63 -8.71 -10.91
N PRO A 113 -14.39 -9.69 -10.03
CA PRO A 113 -13.79 -10.96 -10.43
C PRO A 113 -14.66 -11.76 -11.42
N ASN A 114 -15.96 -11.48 -11.50
CA ASN A 114 -16.84 -12.11 -12.50
C ASN A 114 -16.59 -11.63 -13.93
N MET A 115 -15.76 -10.59 -14.14
CA MET A 115 -15.38 -10.10 -15.45
C MET A 115 -13.95 -10.57 -15.77
N PRO A 116 -13.71 -11.32 -16.87
CA PRO A 116 -12.40 -11.93 -17.14
C PRO A 116 -11.23 -10.95 -17.12
N ASP A 117 -11.37 -9.80 -17.78
CA ASP A 117 -10.32 -8.76 -17.81
C ASP A 117 -10.05 -8.19 -16.42
N GLU A 118 -11.10 -7.89 -15.65
CA GLU A 118 -10.94 -7.32 -14.30
C GLU A 118 -10.43 -8.36 -13.30
N ASN A 119 -10.75 -9.65 -13.49
CA ASN A 119 -10.17 -10.74 -12.70
C ASN A 119 -8.67 -10.85 -12.93
N ALA A 120 -8.23 -10.87 -14.19
CA ALA A 120 -6.81 -10.89 -14.53
C ALA A 120 -6.07 -9.67 -13.97
N MET A 121 -6.68 -8.48 -14.03
CA MET A 121 -6.14 -7.28 -13.38
C MET A 121 -6.04 -7.43 -11.86
N LEU A 122 -7.02 -8.08 -11.22
CA LEU A 122 -7.04 -8.29 -9.77
C LEU A 122 -5.97 -9.29 -9.32
N GLU A 123 -5.79 -10.39 -10.06
CA GLU A 123 -4.72 -11.38 -9.83
C GLU A 123 -3.33 -10.73 -9.93
N ASP A 124 -3.10 -9.97 -11.00
CA ASP A 124 -1.89 -9.18 -11.18
C ASP A 124 -1.67 -8.21 -10.01
N SER A 125 -2.72 -7.47 -9.64
CA SER A 125 -2.67 -6.49 -8.55
C SER A 125 -2.34 -7.13 -7.21
N CYS A 126 -2.83 -8.34 -6.93
CA CYS A 126 -2.50 -9.08 -5.71
C CYS A 126 -1.00 -9.30 -5.59
N ILE A 127 -0.33 -9.67 -6.68
CA ILE A 127 1.12 -9.92 -6.70
C ILE A 127 1.89 -8.60 -6.63
N GLY A 128 1.56 -7.64 -7.51
CA GLY A 128 2.28 -6.36 -7.60
C GLY A 128 2.20 -5.53 -6.33
N ILE A 129 1.03 -5.47 -5.69
CA ILE A 129 0.82 -4.75 -4.43
C ILE A 129 1.52 -5.47 -3.28
N ASN A 130 1.43 -6.80 -3.21
CA ASN A 130 2.11 -7.56 -2.15
C ASN A 130 3.63 -7.39 -2.20
N ASP A 131 4.20 -7.30 -3.40
CA ASP A 131 5.64 -7.09 -3.57
C ASP A 131 6.14 -5.74 -3.01
N LEU A 132 5.25 -4.76 -2.77
CA LEU A 132 5.62 -3.48 -2.14
C LEU A 132 6.10 -3.65 -0.68
N GLU A 133 5.89 -4.80 -0.03
CA GLU A 133 6.46 -5.09 1.30
C GLU A 133 8.00 -5.02 1.31
N ARG A 134 8.62 -5.17 0.15
CA ARG A 134 10.07 -5.11 -0.05
C ARG A 134 10.57 -3.69 -0.31
N VAL A 135 9.68 -2.70 -0.24
CA VAL A 135 9.99 -1.30 -0.50
C VAL A 135 10.13 -0.53 0.81
N SER A 136 11.12 0.36 0.85
CA SER A 136 11.31 1.32 1.94
C SER A 136 11.55 2.73 1.42
N PHE A 137 10.98 3.71 2.11
CA PHE A 137 11.12 5.13 1.81
C PHE A 137 12.19 5.77 2.67
N HIS A 138 13.09 6.52 2.04
CA HIS A 138 14.21 7.22 2.66
C HIS A 138 14.16 8.68 2.28
N PHE A 139 14.81 9.54 3.05
CA PHE A 139 14.75 10.99 2.85
C PHE A 139 16.16 11.54 2.75
N CYS A 140 16.38 12.41 1.76
CA CYS A 140 17.64 13.11 1.54
C CYS A 140 17.38 14.60 1.41
N ALA A 141 18.30 15.42 1.91
CA ALA A 141 18.29 16.85 1.64
C ALA A 141 18.90 17.10 0.25
N ILE A 142 18.26 17.93 -0.57
CA ILE A 142 18.88 18.47 -1.78
C ILE A 142 20.00 19.42 -1.32
N THR A 143 21.24 19.09 -1.65
CA THR A 143 22.40 19.96 -1.42
C THR A 143 22.83 20.59 -2.73
N ASP A 144 23.08 21.91 -2.72
CA ASP A 144 23.59 22.68 -3.86
C ASP A 144 25.02 22.28 -4.30
N GLN A 145 25.60 21.28 -3.64
CA GLN A 145 26.94 20.74 -3.84
C GLN A 145 26.81 19.21 -3.92
N VAL A 146 26.59 18.69 -5.11
CA VAL A 146 26.90 17.28 -5.40
C VAL A 146 28.20 17.33 -6.20
N GLU A 147 29.34 17.25 -5.50
CA GLU A 147 30.55 16.79 -6.17
C GLU A 147 30.34 15.31 -6.56
N PRO A 148 30.78 14.87 -7.76
CA PRO A 148 30.39 13.58 -8.35
C PRO A 148 30.74 12.31 -7.55
N ASN A 149 31.43 12.41 -6.42
CA ASN A 149 32.12 11.27 -5.81
C ASN A 149 31.76 10.94 -4.35
N GLU A 150 30.85 11.66 -3.69
CA GLU A 150 30.52 11.37 -2.27
C GLU A 150 29.02 11.13 -2.00
N CYS A 151 28.22 10.81 -3.02
CA CYS A 151 27.00 10.05 -2.78
C CYS A 151 27.33 8.55 -2.87
N PRO A 152 26.87 7.69 -1.94
CA PRO A 152 26.96 6.23 -2.11
C PRO A 152 26.13 5.74 -3.31
N CYS A 153 25.38 6.64 -3.96
CA CYS A 153 24.46 6.41 -5.05
C CYS A 153 25.08 6.60 -6.44
N ASN A 154 26.37 6.28 -6.62
CA ASN A 154 27.07 6.49 -7.88
C ASN A 154 26.78 5.37 -8.90
N VAL A 155 25.66 5.50 -9.61
CA VAL A 155 25.57 5.02 -10.99
C VAL A 155 25.77 6.24 -11.86
N ASN A 156 26.82 6.23 -12.68
CA ASN A 156 27.16 7.27 -13.67
C ASN A 156 25.98 7.58 -14.59
N LEU A 157 25.06 8.45 -14.16
CA LEU A 157 24.05 9.06 -15.02
C LEU A 157 24.39 10.55 -15.19
N PRO A 158 24.37 11.07 -16.44
CA PRO A 158 24.62 12.47 -16.70
C PRO A 158 23.70 13.39 -15.91
N GLN A 159 24.28 14.50 -15.46
CA GLN A 159 23.82 15.50 -14.47
C GLN A 159 22.47 16.20 -14.75
N HIS A 160 21.71 15.77 -15.76
CA HIS A 160 20.39 16.31 -16.12
C HIS A 160 19.25 15.28 -16.12
N GLN A 161 19.50 14.01 -15.81
CA GLN A 161 18.46 12.95 -15.81
C GLN A 161 18.17 12.33 -14.44
N ALA A 162 18.91 12.70 -13.38
CA ALA A 162 18.81 12.07 -12.06
C ALA A 162 17.58 12.49 -11.21
N TRP A 163 16.79 13.48 -11.65
CA TRP A 163 15.58 13.97 -11.00
C TRP A 163 14.32 13.60 -11.78
N GLN A 164 14.18 12.34 -12.18
CA GLN A 164 13.32 12.02 -13.33
C GLN A 164 11.81 12.07 -13.07
N ILE A 165 11.38 12.30 -11.82
CA ILE A 165 9.96 12.47 -11.50
C ILE A 165 9.84 13.59 -10.45
N ASP A 166 9.23 14.71 -10.82
CA ASP A 166 8.72 15.70 -9.88
C ASP A 166 7.24 15.38 -9.63
N VAL A 167 6.92 14.87 -8.44
CA VAL A 167 5.54 14.75 -7.97
C VAL A 167 5.35 15.72 -6.83
N ASN A 168 4.63 16.81 -7.08
CA ASN A 168 4.27 17.83 -6.09
C ASN A 168 5.45 18.61 -5.47
N GLY A 169 6.54 18.82 -6.22
CA GLY A 169 7.75 19.52 -5.77
C GLY A 169 8.73 18.64 -4.99
N VAL A 170 8.71 17.33 -5.23
CA VAL A 170 9.59 16.35 -4.57
C VAL A 170 10.25 15.50 -5.65
N GLY A 171 11.59 15.49 -5.66
CA GLY A 171 12.37 14.62 -6.54
C GLY A 171 12.50 13.21 -5.97
N PHE A 172 12.58 12.20 -6.83
CA PHE A 172 12.76 10.81 -6.41
C PHE A 172 13.98 10.17 -7.08
N SER A 173 14.69 9.33 -6.33
CA SER A 173 15.62 8.33 -6.90
C SER A 173 15.35 6.96 -6.29
N MET A 174 15.77 5.91 -6.99
CA MET A 174 15.54 4.52 -6.56
C MET A 174 16.86 3.76 -6.55
N GLU A 175 17.04 2.90 -5.55
CA GLU A 175 18.21 2.04 -5.40
C GLU A 175 17.75 0.64 -5.00
N GLY A 176 18.44 -0.38 -5.52
CA GLY A 176 18.20 -1.78 -5.17
C GLY A 176 17.49 -2.55 -6.27
N ASN A 177 16.76 -3.59 -5.88
CA ASN A 177 16.11 -4.53 -6.79
C ASN A 177 14.74 -4.97 -6.25
N ARG A 178 14.06 -5.90 -6.93
CA ARG A 178 12.71 -6.37 -6.54
C ARG A 178 12.68 -7.03 -5.16
N CYS A 179 13.80 -7.53 -4.65
CA CYS A 179 13.90 -8.15 -3.32
C CYS A 179 14.09 -7.12 -2.19
N ALA A 180 14.64 -5.95 -2.50
CA ALA A 180 14.81 -4.85 -1.57
C ALA A 180 14.99 -3.54 -2.36
N LEU A 181 13.92 -2.75 -2.44
CA LEU A 181 13.93 -1.47 -3.16
C LEU A 181 13.87 -0.31 -2.16
N LYS A 182 14.75 0.66 -2.33
CA LYS A 182 14.75 1.92 -1.59
C LYS A 182 14.29 3.03 -2.54
N VAL A 183 13.33 3.83 -2.09
CA VAL A 183 12.93 5.05 -2.79
C VAL A 183 13.37 6.23 -1.93
N TYR A 184 14.23 7.07 -2.49
CA TYR A 184 14.71 8.30 -1.84
C TYR A 184 13.84 9.48 -2.26
N PHE A 185 13.33 10.19 -1.25
CA PHE A 185 12.58 11.43 -1.37
C PHE A 185 13.58 12.56 -1.16
N HIS A 186 13.83 13.31 -2.22
CA HIS A 186 14.72 14.44 -2.18
C HIS A 186 13.93 15.71 -1.85
N LEU A 187 14.23 16.25 -0.68
CA LEU A 187 13.52 17.38 -0.11
C LEU A 187 14.46 18.56 -0.01
N ASP A 188 13.95 19.76 -0.24
CA ASP A 188 14.74 20.97 0.02
C ASP A 188 15.21 20.99 1.48
N LYS A 189 16.42 21.53 1.71
CA LYS A 189 17.04 21.58 3.06
C LYS A 189 16.10 22.17 4.13
N HIS A 190 15.32 23.19 3.79
CA HIS A 190 14.37 23.84 4.69
C HIS A 190 13.15 22.96 5.07
N VAL A 191 12.79 22.01 4.20
CA VAL A 191 11.77 21.00 4.44
C VAL A 191 12.37 19.82 5.22
N PHE A 192 13.57 19.38 4.82
CA PHE A 192 14.26 18.23 5.42
C PHE A 192 14.51 18.39 6.92
N ILE A 193 14.91 19.59 7.37
CA ILE A 193 15.18 19.90 8.79
C ILE A 193 13.92 19.73 9.67
N LYS A 194 12.71 19.78 9.09
CA LYS A 194 11.45 19.58 9.82
C LYS A 194 11.12 18.10 10.09
N LEU A 195 11.83 17.16 9.45
CA LEU A 195 11.63 15.73 9.70
C LEU A 195 12.15 15.31 11.09
N PRO A 196 11.63 14.21 11.68
CA PRO A 196 12.23 13.63 12.88
C PRO A 196 13.73 13.30 12.71
N PRO A 197 14.58 13.48 13.75
CA PRO A 197 16.04 13.29 13.65
C PRO A 197 16.46 11.91 13.11
N ARG A 198 15.68 10.87 13.41
CA ARG A 198 15.93 9.52 12.90
C ARG A 198 15.72 9.40 11.39
N LEU A 199 14.78 10.12 10.80
CA LEU A 199 14.61 10.18 9.34
C LEU A 199 15.74 11.00 8.72
N GLN A 200 16.16 12.08 9.38
CA GLN A 200 17.32 12.87 8.94
C GLN A 200 18.63 12.06 8.95
N ALA A 201 18.76 11.12 9.88
CA ALA A 201 19.91 10.22 9.99
C ALA A 201 19.86 9.00 9.04
N GLY A 202 18.99 9.00 8.03
CA GLY A 202 18.87 7.90 7.06
C GLY A 202 17.97 6.74 7.52
N GLY A 203 17.12 6.94 8.52
CA GLY A 203 16.11 5.96 8.92
C GLY A 203 15.04 5.77 7.84
N GLY A 204 14.83 4.53 7.42
CA GLY A 204 13.83 4.20 6.40
C GLY A 204 12.44 3.88 6.95
N VAL A 205 11.40 4.24 6.20
CA VAL A 205 10.00 3.89 6.45
C VAL A 205 9.61 2.70 5.57
N LYS A 206 9.36 1.54 6.16
CA LYS A 206 8.89 0.36 5.41
C LYS A 206 7.44 0.54 4.96
N LEU A 207 7.12 0.07 3.76
CA LEU A 207 5.73 0.01 3.29
C LEU A 207 5.01 -1.23 3.81
N ILE A 208 3.74 -1.04 4.16
CA ILE A 208 2.84 -2.12 4.59
C ILE A 208 1.59 -2.06 3.68
N PRO A 209 1.66 -2.70 2.50
CA PRO A 209 0.58 -2.69 1.52
C PRO A 209 -0.56 -3.65 1.90
N MET A 210 -1.79 -3.22 1.68
CA MET A 210 -3.01 -4.00 1.93
C MET A 210 -3.98 -3.80 0.77
N LEU A 211 -4.60 -4.87 0.27
CA LEU A 211 -5.55 -4.81 -0.84
C LEU A 211 -6.93 -5.26 -0.37
N PHE A 212 -7.89 -4.34 -0.33
CA PHE A 212 -9.30 -4.69 -0.15
C PHE A 212 -10.00 -4.60 -1.51
N ASN A 213 -10.76 -5.63 -1.89
CA ASN A 213 -11.51 -5.65 -3.14
C ASN A 213 -13.00 -5.91 -2.91
N HIS A 214 -13.82 -5.17 -3.65
CA HIS A 214 -15.23 -5.48 -3.82
C HIS A 214 -15.77 -4.84 -5.11
N GLY A 215 -16.24 -5.66 -6.04
CA GLY A 215 -16.93 -5.18 -7.24
C GLY A 215 -18.25 -4.49 -6.89
N LEU A 216 -18.56 -3.35 -7.51
CA LEU A 216 -19.82 -2.64 -7.25
C LEU A 216 -21.03 -3.28 -7.94
N GLU A 217 -20.81 -4.14 -8.93
CA GLU A 217 -21.85 -4.83 -9.70
C GLU A 217 -22.10 -6.22 -9.10
N ASP A 218 -23.36 -6.51 -8.77
CA ASP A 218 -23.77 -7.88 -8.49
C ASP A 218 -24.05 -8.61 -9.82
N LEU A 219 -23.10 -9.45 -10.23
CA LEU A 219 -23.17 -10.26 -11.47
C LEU A 219 -23.44 -11.75 -11.17
N GLY A 220 -23.84 -12.07 -9.93
CA GLY A 220 -23.99 -13.45 -9.46
C GLY A 220 -22.64 -14.12 -9.14
N ASN A 221 -22.71 -15.38 -8.67
CA ASN A 221 -21.53 -16.16 -8.31
C ASN A 221 -21.14 -17.12 -9.45
N GLN A 222 -20.02 -16.82 -10.10
CA GLN A 222 -19.40 -17.73 -11.08
C GLN A 222 -18.33 -18.61 -10.43
N LEU A 223 -18.09 -19.79 -11.01
CA LEU A 223 -17.01 -20.68 -10.60
C LEU A 223 -15.66 -20.12 -11.06
N TYR A 224 -14.70 -20.15 -10.14
CA TYR A 224 -13.27 -19.95 -10.34
C TYR A 224 -12.57 -21.31 -10.52
N GLU A 225 -11.28 -21.31 -10.88
CA GLU A 225 -10.51 -22.52 -11.10
C GLU A 225 -10.61 -23.51 -9.92
N GLN A 226 -10.64 -24.81 -10.24
CA GLN A 226 -10.66 -25.91 -9.26
C GLN A 226 -11.89 -25.91 -8.31
N GLY A 227 -13.00 -25.30 -8.70
CA GLY A 227 -14.27 -25.36 -7.95
C GLY A 227 -14.40 -24.35 -6.82
N VAL A 228 -13.42 -23.45 -6.65
CA VAL A 228 -13.53 -22.24 -5.83
C VAL A 228 -14.50 -21.28 -6.51
N THR A 229 -15.25 -20.44 -5.80
CA THR A 229 -16.07 -19.38 -6.43
C THR A 229 -15.32 -18.06 -6.56
N MET A 230 -15.71 -17.20 -7.50
CA MET A 230 -15.18 -15.83 -7.62
C MET A 230 -15.33 -15.03 -6.31
N GLN A 231 -16.39 -15.31 -5.55
CA GLN A 231 -16.63 -14.70 -4.25
C GLN A 231 -15.63 -15.18 -3.20
N GLU A 232 -15.30 -16.47 -3.17
CA GLU A 232 -14.29 -17.04 -2.28
C GLU A 232 -12.88 -16.52 -2.58
N PHE A 233 -12.53 -16.39 -3.86
CA PHE A 233 -11.28 -15.74 -4.27
C PHE A 233 -11.19 -14.30 -3.74
N ASN A 234 -12.25 -13.50 -3.94
CA ASN A 234 -12.32 -12.14 -3.41
C ASN A 234 -12.23 -12.09 -1.87
N ASN A 235 -12.90 -13.02 -1.19
CA ASN A 235 -12.87 -13.10 0.26
C ASN A 235 -11.46 -13.45 0.76
N SER A 236 -10.75 -14.37 0.10
CA SER A 236 -9.35 -14.70 0.41
C SER A 236 -8.42 -13.49 0.31
N ILE A 237 -8.61 -12.62 -0.69
CA ILE A 237 -7.88 -11.35 -0.81
C ILE A 237 -8.13 -10.46 0.42
N ASN A 238 -9.42 -10.25 0.74
CA ASN A 238 -9.82 -9.39 1.86
C ASN A 238 -9.38 -9.95 3.22
N GLU A 239 -9.37 -11.27 3.41
CA GLU A 239 -8.89 -11.92 4.62
C GLU A 239 -7.38 -11.70 4.84
N LYS A 240 -6.59 -11.82 3.77
CA LYS A 240 -5.14 -11.51 3.82
C LYS A 240 -4.90 -10.05 4.19
N ALA A 241 -5.66 -9.13 3.58
CA ALA A 241 -5.57 -7.71 3.90
C ALA A 241 -6.01 -7.40 5.34
N LEU A 242 -7.08 -8.03 5.82
CA LEU A 242 -7.56 -7.90 7.20
C LEU A 242 -6.50 -8.39 8.21
N ALA A 243 -5.82 -9.51 7.95
CA ALA A 243 -4.75 -10.00 8.81
C ALA A 243 -3.58 -9.01 8.91
N LYS A 244 -3.17 -8.42 7.77
CA LYS A 244 -2.15 -7.36 7.74
C LYS A 244 -2.59 -6.12 8.49
N LEU A 245 -3.84 -5.69 8.30
CA LEU A 245 -4.43 -4.54 8.99
C LEU A 245 -4.47 -4.75 10.49
N TYR A 246 -4.86 -5.94 10.95
CA TYR A 246 -4.89 -6.30 12.37
C TYR A 246 -3.48 -6.24 12.98
N ASN A 247 -2.48 -6.78 12.30
CA ASN A 247 -1.08 -6.72 12.75
C ASN A 247 -0.55 -5.28 12.79
N TYR A 248 -0.87 -4.47 11.79
CA TYR A 248 -0.55 -3.03 11.80
C TYR A 248 -1.21 -2.33 12.98
N TYR A 249 -2.51 -2.57 13.19
CA TYR A 249 -3.28 -1.95 14.25
C TYR A 249 -2.79 -2.35 15.64
N LYS A 250 -2.37 -3.60 15.84
CA LYS A 250 -1.73 -4.04 17.10
C LYS A 250 -0.48 -3.22 17.41
N ARG A 251 0.38 -2.99 16.39
CA ARG A 251 1.58 -2.15 16.52
C ARG A 251 1.23 -0.67 16.73
N PHE A 252 0.15 -0.20 16.09
CA PHE A 252 -0.38 1.15 16.27
C PHE A 252 -0.84 1.40 17.71
N ARG A 253 -1.65 0.48 18.28
CA ARG A 253 -2.07 0.56 19.69
C ARG A 253 -0.86 0.57 20.62
N ALA A 254 0.10 -0.33 20.40
CA ALA A 254 1.31 -0.40 21.21
C ALA A 254 2.13 0.91 21.14
N PHE A 255 2.23 1.54 19.97
CA PHE A 255 2.92 2.81 19.79
C PHE A 255 2.25 3.96 20.56
N HIS A 256 0.92 4.05 20.52
CA HIS A 256 0.17 5.13 21.20
C HIS A 256 0.03 4.92 22.71
N LEU A 257 0.07 3.66 23.17
CA LEU A 257 -0.04 3.30 24.59
C LEU A 257 1.32 3.00 25.25
N ASP A 258 2.42 3.26 24.56
CA ASP A 258 3.78 3.01 25.04
C ASP A 258 4.05 3.82 26.32
N ARG A 259 4.20 3.11 27.44
CA ARG A 259 4.39 3.70 28.77
C ARG A 259 5.65 4.55 28.86
N SER A 260 6.67 4.29 28.05
CA SER A 260 7.90 5.08 28.03
C SER A 260 7.71 6.49 27.46
N LYS A 261 6.64 6.68 26.65
CA LYS A 261 6.27 7.96 26.02
C LYS A 261 5.15 8.69 26.76
N LEU A 262 4.54 8.05 27.75
CA LEU A 262 3.51 8.66 28.59
C LEU A 262 4.16 9.56 29.66
N PRO A 263 3.48 10.63 30.09
CA PRO A 263 3.91 11.41 31.25
C PRO A 263 4.16 10.51 32.47
N ARG A 264 5.21 10.82 33.24
CA ARG A 264 5.50 10.13 34.52
C ARG A 264 4.50 10.49 35.60
N ASP A 265 3.89 11.68 35.49
CA ASP A 265 2.81 12.12 36.36
C ASP A 265 1.53 11.31 36.11
N THR A 266 0.93 10.80 37.18
CA THR A 266 -0.22 9.89 37.16
C THR A 266 -1.47 10.59 36.61
N GLU A 267 -1.68 11.86 36.93
CA GLU A 267 -2.84 12.64 36.46
C GLU A 267 -2.72 12.97 34.98
N ALA A 268 -1.58 13.54 34.56
CA ALA A 268 -1.32 13.82 33.15
C ALA A 268 -1.38 12.56 32.27
N ARG A 269 -0.94 11.41 32.81
CA ARG A 269 -1.06 10.11 32.15
C ARG A 269 -2.51 9.66 32.01
N ALA A 270 -3.32 9.78 33.06
CA ALA A 270 -4.74 9.41 33.02
C ALA A 270 -5.50 10.23 31.97
N VAL A 271 -5.26 11.55 31.92
CA VAL A 271 -5.86 12.44 30.92
C VAL A 271 -5.47 12.06 29.49
N LEU A 272 -4.21 11.70 29.24
CA LEU A 272 -3.77 11.31 27.90
C LEU A 272 -4.37 9.97 27.46
N VAL A 273 -4.46 9.00 28.38
CA VAL A 273 -5.11 7.71 28.13
C VAL A 273 -6.60 7.90 27.84
N ASP A 274 -7.29 8.75 28.60
CA ASP A 274 -8.69 9.09 28.36
C ASP A 274 -8.90 9.70 26.96
N ARG A 275 -8.05 10.66 26.56
CA ARG A 275 -8.07 11.24 25.21
C ARG A 275 -7.86 10.22 24.09
N LEU A 276 -7.05 9.19 24.32
CA LEU A 276 -6.77 8.13 23.34
C LEU A 276 -7.81 7.01 23.35
N SER A 277 -8.58 6.86 24.43
CA SER A 277 -9.58 5.79 24.57
C SER A 277 -10.64 5.85 23.46
N ARG A 278 -11.22 7.03 23.22
CA ARG A 278 -12.30 7.23 22.25
C ARG A 278 -11.86 6.96 20.79
N PRO A 279 -10.67 7.43 20.33
CA PRO A 279 -10.11 7.03 19.03
C PRO A 279 -9.86 5.53 18.88
N LEU A 280 -9.26 4.90 19.89
CA LEU A 280 -8.92 3.48 19.83
C LEU A 280 -10.17 2.60 19.87
N ASN A 281 -11.16 2.93 20.71
CA ASN A 281 -12.42 2.20 20.76
C ASN A 281 -13.17 2.27 19.42
N ALA A 282 -13.18 3.44 18.78
CA ALA A 282 -13.78 3.58 17.45
C ALA A 282 -13.07 2.73 16.39
N LEU A 283 -11.74 2.60 16.46
CA LEU A 283 -10.99 1.68 15.60
C LEU A 283 -11.33 0.21 15.94
N ASP A 284 -11.43 -0.15 17.21
CA ASP A 284 -11.82 -1.50 17.65
C ASP A 284 -13.22 -1.89 17.10
N GLU A 285 -14.18 -0.97 17.13
CA GLU A 285 -15.52 -1.14 16.56
C GLU A 285 -15.47 -1.34 15.03
N ILE A 286 -14.74 -0.49 14.31
CA ILE A 286 -14.62 -0.60 12.84
C ILE A 286 -13.89 -1.90 12.46
N MET A 287 -12.87 -2.32 13.22
CA MET A 287 -12.19 -3.61 13.00
C MET A 287 -13.18 -4.78 13.13
N GLY A 288 -14.02 -4.78 14.18
CA GLY A 288 -15.04 -5.82 14.37
C GLY A 288 -16.11 -5.84 13.27
N LEU A 289 -16.52 -4.66 12.79
CA LEU A 289 -17.43 -4.53 11.64
C LEU A 289 -16.79 -5.02 10.34
N LEU A 290 -15.52 -4.65 10.10
CA LEU A 290 -14.78 -5.06 8.92
C LEU A 290 -14.57 -6.58 8.92
N GLU A 291 -14.18 -7.16 10.06
CA GLU A 291 -14.06 -8.61 10.23
C GLU A 291 -15.39 -9.31 9.94
N SER A 292 -16.51 -8.77 10.44
CA SER A 292 -17.84 -9.33 10.18
C SER A 292 -18.27 -9.27 8.71
N ASN A 293 -17.77 -8.29 7.95
CA ASN A 293 -18.04 -8.16 6.51
C ASN A 293 -17.12 -9.03 5.65
N VAL A 294 -15.89 -9.29 6.09
CA VAL A 294 -14.93 -10.16 5.40
C VAL A 294 -15.19 -11.64 5.70
N LYS A 295 -15.48 -11.97 6.97
CA LYS A 295 -15.77 -13.32 7.47
C LYS A 295 -17.21 -13.39 7.99
N PRO A 296 -18.21 -13.45 7.10
CA PRO A 296 -19.59 -13.59 7.54
C PRO A 296 -19.76 -14.89 8.34
N ARG A 297 -20.21 -14.79 9.60
CA ARG A 297 -20.56 -15.97 10.40
C ARG A 297 -21.71 -16.71 9.72
N HIS A 298 -21.58 -18.04 9.56
CA HIS A 298 -22.67 -18.89 9.10
C HIS A 298 -23.96 -18.61 9.89
N GLY A 299 -25.06 -18.30 9.20
CA GLY A 299 -26.39 -18.15 9.78
C GLY A 299 -26.77 -16.76 10.33
N LYS A 300 -25.91 -15.73 10.24
CA LYS A 300 -26.34 -14.33 10.49
C LYS A 300 -26.50 -13.58 9.16
N PRO A 301 -27.67 -12.96 8.89
CA PRO A 301 -27.84 -12.17 7.69
C PRO A 301 -26.82 -11.04 7.66
N HIS A 302 -26.24 -10.78 6.48
CA HIS A 302 -25.41 -9.63 6.21
C HIS A 302 -26.04 -8.36 6.81
N LEU A 303 -25.40 -7.70 7.78
CA LEU A 303 -25.85 -6.36 8.23
C LEU A 303 -25.79 -5.35 7.06
N ALA A 304 -24.95 -5.62 6.06
CA ALA A 304 -24.90 -4.93 4.78
C ALA A 304 -25.10 -5.96 3.66
N THR A 305 -26.32 -6.10 3.17
CA THR A 305 -26.80 -7.05 2.13
C THR A 305 -26.06 -7.00 0.78
N SER A 306 -24.93 -6.29 0.69
CA SER A 306 -24.17 -6.10 -0.55
C SER A 306 -22.68 -6.39 -0.43
N GLY A 307 -22.09 -6.63 0.76
CA GLY A 307 -20.63 -6.80 0.91
C GLY A 307 -19.78 -5.53 0.69
N ALA A 308 -20.34 -4.51 0.03
CA ALA A 308 -19.70 -3.22 -0.23
C ALA A 308 -19.30 -2.42 1.04
N GLY A 309 -19.77 -2.84 2.22
CA GLY A 309 -19.34 -2.28 3.49
C GLY A 309 -17.83 -2.40 3.72
N VAL A 310 -17.18 -3.43 3.15
CA VAL A 310 -15.72 -3.60 3.21
C VAL A 310 -15.00 -2.36 2.70
N LEU A 311 -15.46 -1.76 1.59
CA LEU A 311 -14.83 -0.58 1.00
C LEU A 311 -14.89 0.62 1.96
N THR A 312 -16.09 0.97 2.43
CA THR A 312 -16.27 2.13 3.31
C THR A 312 -15.57 1.95 4.66
N LEU A 313 -15.62 0.74 5.23
CA LEU A 313 -14.99 0.43 6.51
C LEU A 313 -13.45 0.44 6.39
N ALA A 314 -12.89 -0.15 5.34
CA ALA A 314 -11.45 -0.13 5.11
C ALA A 314 -10.92 1.29 4.87
N ALA A 315 -11.63 2.09 4.06
CA ALA A 315 -11.31 3.50 3.84
C ALA A 315 -11.35 4.31 5.14
N GLU A 316 -12.42 4.13 5.94
CA GLU A 316 -12.56 4.82 7.21
C GLU A 316 -11.45 4.44 8.20
N PHE A 317 -11.14 3.15 8.29
CA PHE A 317 -10.07 2.64 9.15
C PHE A 317 -8.70 3.19 8.71
N CYS A 318 -8.41 3.15 7.40
CA CYS A 318 -7.20 3.72 6.82
C CYS A 318 -7.05 5.20 7.17
N ASN A 319 -8.12 5.98 7.00
CA ASN A 319 -8.13 7.40 7.31
C ASN A 319 -7.83 7.67 8.80
N ARG A 320 -8.43 6.91 9.72
CA ARG A 320 -8.21 7.04 11.17
C ARG A 320 -6.79 6.63 11.60
N LEU A 321 -6.21 5.59 10.97
CA LEU A 321 -4.81 5.22 11.19
C LEU A 321 -3.82 6.25 10.66
N GLY A 322 -4.25 7.11 9.72
CA GLY A 322 -3.35 7.92 8.91
C GLY A 322 -2.59 7.10 7.86
N GLY A 323 -3.18 6.02 7.35
CA GLY A 323 -2.64 5.29 6.21
C GLY A 323 -2.82 6.05 4.89
N CYS A 324 -1.96 5.77 3.93
CA CYS A 324 -2.11 6.25 2.56
C CYS A 324 -3.18 5.42 1.85
N HIS A 325 -4.17 6.09 1.25
CA HIS A 325 -5.30 5.41 0.61
C HIS A 325 -5.24 5.59 -0.91
N VAL A 326 -5.31 4.47 -1.64
CA VAL A 326 -5.31 4.42 -3.11
C VAL A 326 -6.59 3.73 -3.58
N ILE A 327 -7.38 4.42 -4.39
CA ILE A 327 -8.61 3.86 -4.98
C ILE A 327 -8.35 3.44 -6.42
N MET A 328 -8.65 2.19 -6.76
CA MET A 328 -8.45 1.64 -8.10
C MET A 328 -9.72 0.98 -8.66
N CYS A 329 -9.85 1.06 -9.99
CA CYS A 329 -10.83 0.33 -10.78
C CYS A 329 -10.28 0.18 -12.21
N ASN A 330 -11.04 -0.46 -13.08
CA ASN A 330 -10.65 -0.76 -14.46
C ASN A 330 -10.16 0.45 -15.27
N ASN A 331 -10.81 1.62 -15.15
CA ASN A 331 -10.54 2.80 -15.97
C ASN A 331 -10.24 4.09 -15.18
N GLY A 332 -10.34 4.05 -13.86
CA GLY A 332 -10.07 5.19 -12.99
C GLY A 332 -11.05 6.36 -13.11
N VAL A 333 -12.20 6.19 -13.78
CA VAL A 333 -13.17 7.27 -13.99
C VAL A 333 -14.39 7.11 -13.08
N HIS A 334 -15.33 6.22 -13.41
CA HIS A 334 -16.66 6.24 -12.79
C HIS A 334 -16.66 5.68 -11.37
N ARG A 335 -16.24 4.42 -11.18
CA ARG A 335 -16.23 3.76 -9.86
C ARG A 335 -15.30 4.49 -8.88
N SER A 336 -14.11 4.89 -9.35
CA SER A 336 -13.16 5.68 -8.55
C SER A 336 -13.71 7.04 -8.15
N THR A 337 -14.40 7.77 -9.04
CA THR A 337 -15.02 9.05 -8.69
C THR A 337 -16.07 8.87 -7.59
N VAL A 338 -16.97 7.89 -7.74
CA VAL A 338 -18.02 7.65 -6.75
C VAL A 338 -17.43 7.33 -5.38
N ALA A 339 -16.47 6.40 -5.33
CA ALA A 339 -15.82 6.02 -4.07
C ALA A 339 -15.08 7.20 -3.43
N CYS A 340 -14.31 7.95 -4.23
CA CYS A 340 -13.56 9.10 -3.76
C CYS A 340 -14.48 10.21 -3.23
N SER A 341 -15.53 10.58 -3.96
CA SER A 341 -16.47 11.61 -3.53
C SER A 341 -17.26 11.21 -2.29
N LEU A 342 -17.66 9.93 -2.19
CA LEU A 342 -18.32 9.40 -1.01
C LEU A 342 -17.40 9.48 0.21
N GLU A 343 -16.16 8.99 0.08
CA GLU A 343 -15.17 9.04 1.17
C GLU A 343 -14.87 10.49 1.60
N GLN A 344 -14.67 11.40 0.65
CA GLN A 344 -14.47 12.82 0.93
C GLN A 344 -15.65 13.42 1.70
N SER A 345 -16.89 13.11 1.29
CA SER A 345 -18.09 13.58 2.01
C SER A 345 -18.19 13.01 3.44
N LEU A 346 -17.79 11.74 3.65
CA LEU A 346 -17.75 11.10 4.96
C LEU A 346 -16.67 11.72 5.85
N ILE A 347 -15.51 12.07 5.30
CA ILE A 347 -14.45 12.80 6.01
C ILE A 347 -14.94 14.20 6.39
N LEU A 348 -15.61 14.92 5.49
CA LEU A 348 -16.17 16.23 5.79
C LEU A 348 -17.21 16.16 6.91
N ALA A 349 -18.08 15.16 6.90
CA ALA A 349 -19.08 14.97 7.95
C ALA A 349 -18.42 14.69 9.31
N ARG A 350 -17.44 13.80 9.33
CA ARG A 350 -16.79 13.32 10.56
C ARG A 350 -15.79 14.32 11.15
N CYS A 351 -15.03 15.02 10.31
CA CYS A 351 -13.90 15.85 10.73
C CYS A 351 -14.13 17.36 10.56
N HIS A 352 -15.15 17.76 9.79
CA HIS A 352 -15.39 19.17 9.42
C HIS A 352 -16.84 19.64 9.65
N GLY A 353 -17.70 18.79 10.23
CA GLY A 353 -19.04 19.19 10.63
C GLY A 353 -20.04 19.33 9.47
N LEU A 354 -19.80 18.69 8.32
CA LEU A 354 -20.81 18.60 7.27
C LEU A 354 -22.06 17.87 7.83
N PRO A 355 -23.25 18.48 7.80
CA PRO A 355 -24.46 17.84 8.30
C PRO A 355 -24.74 16.51 7.56
N PRO A 356 -25.11 15.41 8.25
CA PRO A 356 -25.35 14.10 7.61
C PRO A 356 -26.37 14.14 6.47
N ARG A 357 -27.40 15.00 6.59
CA ARG A 357 -28.41 15.23 5.54
C ARG A 357 -27.84 15.76 4.21
N GLN A 358 -26.66 16.38 4.24
CA GLN A 358 -25.99 16.95 3.06
C GLN A 358 -24.94 16.01 2.46
N LEU A 359 -24.70 14.83 3.04
CA LEU A 359 -23.65 13.92 2.61
C LEU A 359 -23.77 13.56 1.13
N SER A 360 -24.95 13.11 0.71
CA SER A 360 -25.23 12.73 -0.69
C SER A 360 -25.08 13.91 -1.64
N SER A 361 -25.49 15.12 -1.22
CA SER A 361 -25.34 16.34 -2.02
C SER A 361 -23.87 16.72 -2.20
N ALA A 362 -23.09 16.70 -1.10
CA ALA A 362 -21.65 16.97 -1.15
C ALA A 362 -20.91 15.95 -2.03
N ALA A 363 -21.21 14.65 -1.89
CA ALA A 363 -20.62 13.61 -2.74
C ALA A 363 -20.96 13.83 -4.23
N LEU A 364 -22.20 14.23 -4.55
CA LEU A 364 -22.56 14.54 -5.94
C LEU A 364 -21.79 15.76 -6.46
N GLN A 365 -21.70 16.85 -5.70
CA GLN A 365 -20.99 18.07 -6.11
C GLN A 365 -19.49 17.80 -6.31
N LEU A 366 -18.85 17.07 -5.39
CA LEU A 366 -17.46 16.63 -5.52
C LEU A 366 -17.26 15.74 -6.75
N GLY A 367 -18.22 14.86 -7.04
CA GLY A 367 -18.17 13.99 -8.22
C GLY A 367 -18.38 14.73 -9.54
N HIS A 368 -19.21 15.78 -9.56
CA HIS A 368 -19.56 16.52 -10.78
C HIS A 368 -18.58 17.65 -11.09
N LEU A 369 -18.19 18.43 -10.08
CA LEU A 369 -17.31 19.60 -10.21
C LEU A 369 -15.84 19.30 -9.88
N GLY A 370 -15.55 18.14 -9.28
CA GLY A 370 -14.20 17.76 -8.91
C GLY A 370 -13.43 17.02 -10.01
N ALA A 371 -12.56 16.12 -9.57
CA ALA A 371 -11.56 15.46 -10.41
C ALA A 371 -12.13 14.64 -11.58
N ARG A 372 -13.41 14.23 -11.52
CA ARG A 372 -14.08 13.46 -12.58
C ARG A 372 -13.96 14.14 -13.95
N THR A 373 -14.11 15.46 -14.00
CA THR A 373 -14.03 16.24 -15.24
C THR A 373 -12.66 16.10 -15.91
N TYR A 374 -11.59 16.11 -15.13
CA TYR A 374 -10.23 15.91 -15.61
C TYR A 374 -9.97 14.45 -16.00
N CYS A 375 -10.47 13.48 -15.22
CA CYS A 375 -10.35 12.06 -15.54
C CYS A 375 -11.07 11.69 -16.84
N LEU A 376 -12.29 12.20 -17.06
CA LEU A 376 -13.04 12.02 -18.31
C LEU A 376 -12.31 12.62 -19.51
N LYS A 377 -11.72 13.82 -19.36
CA LYS A 377 -10.94 14.47 -20.43
C LYS A 377 -9.72 13.65 -20.85
N LYS A 378 -9.06 12.98 -19.90
CA LYS A 378 -7.90 12.11 -20.17
C LYS A 378 -8.30 10.77 -20.78
N ASN A 379 -9.49 10.26 -20.42
CA ASN A 379 -10.01 8.96 -20.84
C ASN A 379 -11.31 9.12 -21.63
N GLN A 380 -11.27 9.82 -22.78
CA GLN A 380 -12.47 10.17 -23.56
C GLN A 380 -13.22 8.94 -24.10
N GLU A 381 -12.51 7.82 -24.30
CA GLU A 381 -13.09 6.56 -24.74
C GLU A 381 -13.75 5.75 -23.61
N ALA A 382 -13.56 6.16 -22.36
CA ALA A 382 -14.21 5.51 -21.22
C ALA A 382 -15.71 5.79 -21.26
N ARG A 383 -16.49 4.82 -21.75
CA ARG A 383 -17.95 4.89 -21.72
C ARG A 383 -18.44 4.97 -20.28
N ASP A 384 -19.41 5.86 -20.04
CA ASP A 384 -20.06 6.00 -18.73
C ASP A 384 -20.86 4.73 -18.38
N LYS A 385 -20.18 3.81 -17.69
CA LYS A 385 -20.77 2.64 -17.07
C LYS A 385 -21.16 2.97 -15.63
N THR A 386 -22.02 3.97 -15.43
CA THR A 386 -22.66 4.16 -14.12
C THR A 386 -23.35 2.85 -13.75
N VAL A 387 -22.86 2.25 -12.67
CA VAL A 387 -23.31 0.94 -12.23
C VAL A 387 -24.70 1.07 -11.63
N LYS A 388 -25.74 0.78 -12.43
CA LYS A 388 -27.14 0.88 -11.98
C LYS A 388 -27.47 -0.08 -10.84
N SER A 389 -26.78 -1.23 -10.79
CA SER A 389 -26.91 -2.26 -9.74
C SER A 389 -26.10 -1.95 -8.47
N ALA A 390 -25.37 -0.83 -8.41
CA ALA A 390 -24.51 -0.53 -7.28
C ALA A 390 -25.30 -0.40 -5.97
N PRO A 391 -24.67 -0.63 -4.81
CA PRO A 391 -25.29 -0.30 -3.54
C PRO A 391 -25.73 1.17 -3.52
N LYS A 392 -26.83 1.50 -2.82
CA LYS A 392 -27.41 2.87 -2.81
C LYS A 392 -26.38 3.96 -2.48
N LEU A 393 -25.45 3.68 -1.57
CA LEU A 393 -24.37 4.59 -1.17
C LEU A 393 -23.40 4.93 -2.31
N PHE A 394 -23.24 4.02 -3.28
CA PHE A 394 -22.36 4.15 -4.44
C PHE A 394 -23.12 4.48 -5.73
N ARG A 395 -24.40 4.88 -5.64
CA ARG A 395 -25.13 5.41 -6.81
C ARG A 395 -25.02 6.92 -6.83
N THR A 396 -24.64 7.49 -7.96
CA THR A 396 -24.77 8.94 -8.19
C THR A 396 -26.25 9.32 -8.20
N PRO A 397 -26.71 10.25 -7.34
CA PRO A 397 -28.05 10.81 -7.43
C PRO A 397 -28.24 11.49 -8.80
N SER A 398 -29.40 11.34 -9.43
CA SER A 398 -29.75 12.16 -10.59
C SER A 398 -29.96 13.61 -10.15
N LEU A 399 -29.45 14.57 -10.94
CA LEU A 399 -29.56 16.02 -10.68
C LEU A 399 -31.01 16.50 -10.48
N GLN A 400 -32.00 15.76 -10.98
CA GLN A 400 -33.43 16.06 -10.84
C GLN A 400 -33.97 15.91 -9.40
N VAL A 401 -33.24 15.26 -8.48
CA VAL A 401 -33.72 15.02 -7.10
C VAL A 401 -33.36 16.17 -6.14
N ILE A 402 -32.52 17.13 -6.56
CA ILE A 402 -32.01 18.20 -5.67
C ILE A 402 -32.79 19.52 -5.85
N SER A 403 -33.71 19.59 -6.81
CA SER A 403 -34.55 20.78 -7.05
C SER A 403 -35.88 20.78 -6.28
N SER A 404 -36.00 20.00 -5.20
CA SER A 404 -37.15 20.09 -4.28
C SER A 404 -36.65 20.67 -2.95
N PRO A 405 -37.20 21.80 -2.48
CA PRO A 405 -36.78 22.44 -1.23
C PRO A 405 -37.03 21.56 0.01
#